data_AF-A0A318SE99-F1
#
_entry.id   AF-A0A318SE99-F1
#
_cell.length_a   1.000
_cell.length_b   1.000
_cell.length_c   1.000
_cell.angle_alpha   90.00
_cell.angle_beta   90.00
_cell.angle_gamma   90.00
#
_symmetry.space_group_name_H-M   'P 1'
#
loop_
_entity.id
_entity.type
_entity.pdbx_description
1 polymer ?
#
loop_
_entity_poly.entity_id
_entity_poly.type
_entity_poly.pdbx_seq_one_letter_code
_entity_poly.pdbx_strand_id
1 'polypeptide(L)' 'MNITILCDTNDLSGGASGRVVETQLGWLKLGDRVLLHLHGAEGGRSSLQFRGREYDVVVHAFSSYPSGRARVFARMLA' A
#
# COMPACT_ATOMS: atom_id res chain seq x y z
N MET A 1 2.36 -9.75 8.38
CA MET A 1 1.41 -8.82 9.04
C MET A 1 0.71 -8.04 7.94
N ASN A 2 -0.63 -7.98 7.97
CA ASN A 2 -1.41 -7.40 6.86
C ASN A 2 -1.64 -5.89 7.04
N ILE A 3 -1.76 -5.20 5.92
CA ILE A 3 -2.04 -3.76 5.81
C ILE A 3 -3.00 -3.56 4.63
N THR A 4 -4.06 -2.78 4.85
CA THR A 4 -4.95 -2.33 3.78
C THR A 4 -4.77 -0.83 3.61
N ILE A 5 -4.54 -0.40 2.38
CA ILE A 5 -4.25 1.00 2.03
C ILE A 5 -5.31 1.47 1.02
N LEU A 6 -5.91 2.62 1.26
CA LEU A 6 -6.72 3.32 0.28
C LEU A 6 -5.83 4.34 -0.44
N CYS A 7 -5.50 4.06 -1.70
CA CYS A 7 -4.73 4.91 -2.59
C CYS A 7 -5.63 5.91 -3.30
N ASP A 8 -5.13 7.13 -3.48
CA ASP A 8 -5.86 8.23 -4.14
C ASP A 8 -5.82 8.17 -5.68
N THR A 9 -5.36 7.05 -6.24
CA THR A 9 -5.25 6.78 -7.68
C THR A 9 -5.55 5.30 -7.97
N ASN A 10 -6.09 5.02 -9.17
CA ASN A 10 -6.21 3.67 -9.74
C ASN A 10 -4.98 3.25 -10.55
N ASP A 11 -4.16 4.22 -10.94
CA ASP A 11 -2.87 3.96 -11.56
C ASP A 11 -1.82 3.89 -10.45
N LEU A 12 -1.29 2.69 -10.25
CA LEU A 12 -0.25 2.40 -9.26
C LEU A 12 1.15 2.35 -9.89
N SER A 13 1.27 2.60 -11.20
CA SER A 13 2.54 2.58 -11.91
C SER A 13 3.38 3.79 -11.46
N GLY A 14 4.59 3.54 -10.92
CA GLY A 14 5.43 4.58 -10.32
C GLY A 14 5.17 4.88 -8.84
N GLY A 15 4.12 4.29 -8.27
CA GLY A 15 3.76 4.37 -6.87
C GLY A 15 2.59 5.32 -6.58
N ALA A 16 1.93 5.06 -5.46
CA ALA A 16 0.66 5.67 -5.11
C ALA A 16 0.67 6.17 -3.67
N SER A 17 0.29 7.43 -3.47
CA SER A 17 -0.01 7.93 -2.13
C SER A 17 -1.34 7.32 -1.65
N GLY A 18 -1.39 6.97 -0.36
CA GLY A 18 -2.59 6.44 0.23
C GLY A 18 -2.66 6.63 1.73
N ARG A 19 -3.75 6.15 2.31
CA ARG A 19 -4.01 6.13 3.74
C ARG A 19 -4.25 4.71 4.22
N VAL A 20 -3.71 4.39 5.39
CA VAL A 20 -3.96 3.10 6.05
C VAL A 20 -5.41 3.06 6.51
N VAL A 21 -6.15 2.04 6.08
CA VAL A 21 -7.54 1.80 6.49
C VAL A 21 -7.70 0.53 7.33
N GLU A 22 -6.67 -0.32 7.36
CA GLU A 22 -6.58 -1.49 8.23
C GLU A 22 -5.10 -1.86 8.42
N THR A 23 -4.71 -2.29 9.62
CA THR A 23 -3.33 -2.72 9.89
C THR A 23 -3.24 -3.57 11.16
N GLN A 24 -2.34 -4.56 11.14
CA GLN A 24 -1.95 -5.34 12.32
C GLN A 24 -0.61 -4.88 12.94
N LEU A 25 0.00 -3.83 12.38
CA LEU A 25 1.29 -3.32 12.83
C LEU A 25 1.12 -2.35 13.99
N GLY A 26 1.80 -2.60 15.10
CA GLY A 26 1.73 -1.73 16.28
C GLY A 26 2.21 -0.29 16.03
N TRP A 27 3.12 -0.10 15.07
CA TRP A 27 3.74 1.20 14.74
C TRP A 27 3.04 1.98 13.62
N LEU A 28 2.06 1.38 12.94
CA LEU A 28 1.28 2.00 11.87
C LEU A 28 -0.18 2.14 12.32
N LYS A 29 -0.81 3.29 12.13
CA LYS A 29 -2.16 3.59 12.63
C LYS A 29 -3.15 3.84 11.49
N LEU A 30 -4.43 3.68 11.79
CA LEU A 30 -5.51 4.04 10.87
C LEU A 30 -5.42 5.54 10.53
N GLY A 31 -5.54 5.86 9.25
CA GLY A 31 -5.43 7.22 8.72
C GLY A 31 -4.01 7.70 8.43
N ASP A 32 -2.97 6.94 8.82
CA ASP A 32 -1.58 7.30 8.51
C ASP A 32 -1.38 7.37 6.99
N ARG A 33 -0.66 8.42 6.55
CA ARG A 33 -0.28 8.62 5.16
C ARG A 33 0.95 7.79 4.82
N VAL A 34 0.89 7.09 3.69
CA VAL A 34 1.95 6.24 3.19
C VAL A 34 2.13 6.46 1.69
N LEU A 35 3.31 6.10 1.19
CA LEU A 35 3.58 6.01 -0.24
C LEU A 35 3.88 4.54 -0.56
N LEU A 36 3.14 3.95 -1.50
CA LEU A 36 3.30 2.58 -1.93
C LEU A 36 4.00 2.56 -3.30
N HIS A 37 5.12 1.86 -3.43
CA HIS A 37 5.79 1.63 -4.71
C HIS A 37 5.63 0.17 -5.14
N LEU A 38 5.12 -0.06 -6.34
CA LEU A 38 5.06 -1.38 -6.95
C LEU A 38 6.34 -1.65 -7.74
N HIS A 39 7.03 -2.75 -7.42
CA HIS A 39 8.21 -3.18 -8.16
C HIS A 39 7.81 -4.29 -9.14
N GLY A 40 7.66 -3.94 -10.42
CA GLY A 40 7.41 -4.89 -11.52
C GLY A 40 5.93 -5.06 -11.92
N ALA A 41 5.72 -5.73 -13.06
CA ALA A 41 4.41 -5.97 -13.66
C ALA A 41 3.63 -7.15 -13.03
N GLU A 42 4.30 -7.96 -12.20
CA GLU A 42 3.72 -9.15 -11.57
C GLU A 42 3.73 -8.96 -10.04
N GLY A 43 2.54 -8.97 -9.43
CA GLY A 43 2.27 -8.60 -8.04
C GLY A 43 3.00 -9.43 -6.99
N GLY A 44 4.27 -9.15 -6.77
CA GLY A 44 5.15 -9.97 -5.93
C GLY A 44 5.95 -9.19 -4.90
N ARG A 45 6.55 -8.04 -5.24
CA ARG A 45 7.34 -7.26 -4.29
C ARG A 45 7.06 -5.77 -4.47
N SER A 46 6.99 -5.07 -3.36
CA SER A 46 6.60 -3.66 -3.30
C SER A 46 7.27 -3.05 -2.07
N SER A 47 7.34 -1.72 -2.03
CA SER A 47 7.80 -1.03 -0.84
C SER A 47 6.77 -0.03 -0.35
N LEU A 48 6.69 0.09 0.97
CA LEU A 48 5.83 1.02 1.67
C LEU A 48 6.71 2.04 2.38
N GLN A 49 6.58 3.31 2.02
CA GLN A 49 7.25 4.40 2.70
C GLN A 49 6.33 5.05 3.74
N PHE A 50 6.83 5.16 4.97
CA PHE A 50 6.14 5.82 6.08
C PHE A 50 7.15 6.62 6.90
N ARG A 51 6.90 7.93 7.08
CA ARG A 51 7.76 8.85 7.84
C ARG A 51 9.24 8.78 7.45
N GLY A 52 9.52 8.71 6.15
CA GLY A 52 10.88 8.63 5.61
C GLY A 52 11.58 7.28 5.78
N ARG A 53 10.90 6.26 6.31
CA ARG A 53 11.39 4.88 6.36
C ARG A 53 10.70 4.05 5.29
N GLU A 54 11.45 3.18 4.66
CA GLU A 54 10.95 2.24 3.65
C GLU A 54 10.83 0.85 4.25
N TYR A 55 9.75 0.16 3.92
CA TYR A 55 9.39 -1.15 4.42
C TYR A 55 9.06 -2.09 3.26
N ASP A 56 9.66 -3.27 3.26
CA ASP A 56 9.40 -4.29 2.26
C ASP A 56 8.02 -4.94 2.47
N VAL A 57 7.20 -4.93 1.42
CA VAL A 57 5.85 -5.51 1.42
C VAL A 57 5.59 -6.33 0.16
N VAL A 58 4.58 -7.17 0.23
CA VAL A 58 4.00 -7.87 -0.92
C VAL A 58 2.58 -7.38 -1.13
N VAL A 59 2.33 -6.77 -2.29
CA VAL A 59 0.97 -6.48 -2.74
C VAL A 59 0.42 -7.73 -3.41
N HIS A 60 -0.65 -8.29 -2.85
CA HIS A 60 -1.23 -9.56 -3.31
C HIS A 60 -2.62 -9.38 -3.93
N ALA A 61 -3.25 -8.22 -3.73
CA ALA A 61 -4.49 -7.86 -4.40
C ALA A 61 -4.69 -6.34 -4.39
N PHE A 62 -5.48 -5.83 -5.32
CA PHE A 62 -6.08 -4.50 -5.23
C PHE A 62 -7.44 -4.48 -5.92
N SER A 63 -8.29 -3.54 -5.51
CA SER A 63 -9.57 -3.26 -6.17
C SER A 63 -9.68 -1.77 -6.50
N SER A 64 -10.16 -1.46 -7.70
CA SER A 64 -10.32 -0.10 -8.19
C SER A 64 -11.76 0.37 -8.01
N TYR A 65 -11.94 1.63 -7.60
CA TYR A 65 -13.24 2.28 -7.51
C TYR A 65 -13.49 3.17 -8.74
N PRO A 66 -14.76 3.36 -9.15
CA PRO A 66 -15.12 4.31 -10.20
C PRO A 66 -14.68 5.76 -9.90
N SER A 67 -14.46 6.09 -8.63
CA SER A 67 -13.97 7.39 -8.18
C SER A 67 -12.50 7.65 -8.50
N GLY A 68 -11.80 6.73 -9.19
CA GLY A 68 -10.37 6.84 -9.46
C GLY A 68 -9.47 6.46 -8.28
N ARG A 69 -9.97 5.75 -7.26
CA ARG A 69 -9.21 5.33 -6.07
C ARG A 69 -9.04 3.82 -6.03
N ALA A 70 -7.90 3.32 -5.56
CA ALA A 70 -7.69 1.89 -5.37
C ALA A 70 -7.60 1.50 -3.89
N ARG A 71 -8.18 0.37 -3.51
CA ARG A 71 -7.89 -0.31 -2.25
C ARG A 71 -6.84 -1.38 -2.50
N VAL A 72 -5.71 -1.26 -1.83
CA VAL A 72 -4.56 -2.17 -1.97
C VAL A 72 -4.41 -3.03 -0.73
N PHE A 73 -4.23 -4.32 -0.94
CA PHE A 73 -3.98 -5.31 0.11
C PHE A 73 -2.51 -5.71 0.08
N ALA A 74 -1.81 -5.34 1.15
CA ALA A 74 -0.38 -5.56 1.30
C ALA A 74 -0.06 -6.40 2.54
N ARG A 75 1.06 -7.10 2.50
CA ARG A 75 1.58 -7.85 3.64
C ARG A 75 3.06 -7.52 3.83
N MET A 76 3.47 -7.21 5.05
CA MET A 76 4.89 -7.08 5.40
C MET A 76 5.62 -8.41 5.21
N LEU A 77 6.78 -8.35 4.56
CA LEU A 77 7.76 -9.42 4.58
C LEU A 77 8.40 -9.46 5.98
N ALA A 78 8.56 -10.67 6.52
CA ALA A 78 9.12 -10.89 7.86
C ALA A 78 10.64 -10.81 7.83
#